data_AF-A0A965Z753-F1
#
_entry.id   AF-A0A965Z753-F1
#
_cell.length_a   1.000
_cell.length_b   1.000
_cell.length_c   1.000
_cell.angle_alpha   90.00
_cell.angle_beta   90.00
_cell.angle_gamma   90.00
#
_symmetry.space_group_name_H-M   'P 1'
#
loop_
_entity.id
_entity.type
_entity.pdbx_description
1 polymer ?
#
loop_
_entity_poly.entity_id
_entity_poly.type
_entity_poly.pdbx_seq_one_letter_code
_entity_poly.pdbx_strand_id
1 'polypeptide(L)'
;MFEIAIPSYKRANDCLTAKKFSRAVIYCHQFEVEEYKKYNDNKIVAIPDDLAGKGMAVIRNFILDNSKGNELVMLDDDIRQFGYYENLEMFMMTEQEVYDLFENNFRMAKELGTKLWGVNLQSDKKFYREYSPFSFSSVILGPCMGIIKDEDIRFDERLGLKEDYDYSIQALRKFRKVLRFNKYHYVSAHIKKKGGCASYRTMKKEEEQAILFQKKWGHNVVEIKRKIQGGNLSINPIVRIPINGI
;
A
#
# COMPACT_ATOMS: atom_id res chain seq x y z
N MET A 1 -8.73 -13.87 -11.56
CA MET A 1 -7.67 -14.27 -10.62
C MET A 1 -6.69 -13.12 -10.59
N PHE A 2 -6.47 -12.56 -9.41
CA PHE A 2 -5.60 -11.41 -9.19
C PHE A 2 -4.14 -11.84 -9.00
N GLU A 3 -3.21 -10.92 -9.23
CA GLU A 3 -1.80 -11.08 -8.86
C GLU A 3 -1.50 -10.36 -7.54
N ILE A 4 -0.74 -10.98 -6.64
CA ILE A 4 -0.15 -10.28 -5.49
C ILE A 4 1.27 -9.89 -5.88
N ALA A 5 1.57 -8.59 -5.90
CA ALA A 5 2.89 -8.06 -6.20
C ALA A 5 3.56 -7.50 -4.95
N ILE A 6 4.81 -7.91 -4.72
CA ILE A 6 5.63 -7.49 -3.59
C ILE A 6 6.85 -6.73 -4.14
N PRO A 7 6.84 -5.40 -4.22
CA PRO A 7 8.06 -4.64 -4.43
C PRO A 7 9.00 -4.84 -3.24
N SER A 8 10.24 -5.27 -3.50
CA SER A 8 11.22 -5.48 -2.44
C SER A 8 12.61 -5.03 -2.88
N TYR A 9 13.36 -4.44 -1.96
CA TYR A 9 14.69 -3.87 -2.20
C TYR A 9 15.62 -4.11 -1.01
N LYS A 10 16.72 -4.83 -1.23
CA LYS A 10 17.73 -5.20 -0.21
C LYS A 10 17.15 -5.95 0.98
N ARG A 11 16.16 -6.83 0.73
CA ARG A 11 15.49 -7.64 1.76
C ARG A 11 15.26 -9.09 1.32
N ALA A 12 16.14 -9.63 0.49
CA ALA A 12 16.02 -10.99 -0.05
C ALA A 12 15.75 -12.06 1.02
N ASN A 13 16.48 -12.03 2.14
CA ASN A 13 16.32 -13.00 3.24
C ASN A 13 15.23 -12.63 4.27
N ASP A 14 14.65 -11.43 4.18
CA ASP A 14 13.75 -10.84 5.17
C ASP A 14 12.47 -10.25 4.54
N CYS A 15 12.11 -10.76 3.35
CA CYS A 15 10.84 -10.51 2.68
C CYS A 15 9.74 -11.32 3.38
N LEU A 16 9.19 -10.76 4.48
CA LEU A 16 8.22 -11.44 5.33
C LEU A 16 6.93 -11.79 4.59
N THR A 17 6.49 -10.87 3.72
CA THR A 17 5.28 -11.04 2.93
C THR A 17 5.40 -12.23 1.99
N ALA A 18 6.54 -12.41 1.32
CA ALA A 18 6.77 -13.54 0.41
C ALA A 18 6.70 -14.89 1.14
N LYS A 19 7.24 -14.96 2.37
CA LYS A 19 7.15 -16.16 3.23
C LYS A 19 5.71 -16.50 3.66
N LYS A 20 4.80 -15.52 3.65
CA LYS A 20 3.38 -15.69 4.00
C LYS A 20 2.48 -15.98 2.80
N PHE A 21 2.88 -15.51 1.62
CA PHE A 21 2.09 -15.63 0.39
C PHE A 21 2.90 -16.36 -0.66
N SER A 22 2.79 -17.68 -0.68
CA SER A 22 3.52 -18.58 -1.58
C SER A 22 3.30 -18.27 -3.06
N ARG A 23 2.10 -17.80 -3.43
CA ARG A 23 1.71 -17.46 -4.81
C ARG A 23 1.97 -15.99 -5.17
N ALA A 24 2.52 -15.18 -4.25
CA ALA A 24 2.88 -13.81 -4.55
C ALA A 24 4.08 -13.73 -5.50
N VAL A 25 4.14 -12.65 -6.26
CA VAL A 25 5.22 -12.33 -7.20
C VAL A 25 6.09 -11.26 -6.57
N ILE A 26 7.37 -11.56 -6.39
CA ILE A 26 8.36 -10.60 -5.92
C ILE A 26 8.85 -9.78 -7.11
N TYR A 27 8.83 -8.46 -6.96
CA TYR A 27 9.43 -7.52 -7.90
C TYR A 27 10.67 -6.91 -7.24
N CYS A 28 11.85 -7.26 -7.75
CA CYS A 28 13.15 -6.75 -7.28
C CYS A 28 14.04 -6.36 -8.46
N HIS A 29 15.08 -5.55 -8.22
CA HIS A 29 15.99 -5.15 -9.29
C HIS A 29 16.75 -6.35 -9.88
N GLN A 30 17.10 -6.28 -11.17
CA GLN A 30 17.77 -7.33 -11.91
C GLN A 30 19.07 -7.80 -11.22
N PHE A 31 19.83 -6.88 -10.62
CA PHE A 31 21.04 -7.24 -9.85
C PHE A 31 20.76 -8.00 -8.54
N GLU A 32 19.53 -7.99 -8.01
CA GLU A 32 19.15 -8.69 -6.77
C GLU A 32 18.51 -10.07 -7.03
N VAL A 33 18.14 -10.37 -8.28
CA VAL A 33 17.36 -11.58 -8.62
C VAL A 33 17.98 -12.86 -8.08
N GLU A 34 19.29 -13.04 -8.25
CA GLU A 34 19.99 -14.23 -7.78
C GLU A 34 20.07 -14.31 -6.24
N GLU A 35 20.03 -13.19 -5.54
CA GLU A 35 19.92 -13.17 -4.08
C GLU A 35 18.51 -13.56 -3.64
N TYR A 36 17.48 -12.99 -4.26
CA TYR A 36 16.08 -13.32 -3.93
C TYR A 36 15.75 -14.79 -4.18
N LYS A 37 16.25 -15.39 -5.27
CA LYS A 37 16.08 -16.83 -5.56
C LYS A 37 16.68 -17.75 -4.50
N LYS A 38 17.71 -17.31 -3.75
CA LYS A 38 18.32 -18.14 -2.70
C LYS A 38 17.45 -18.26 -1.45
N TYR A 39 16.56 -17.30 -1.23
CA TYR A 39 15.81 -17.18 0.03
C TYR A 39 14.28 -17.30 -0.15
N ASN A 40 13.78 -17.29 -1.38
CA ASN A 40 12.35 -17.28 -1.68
C ASN A 40 12.05 -18.22 -2.85
N ASP A 41 11.01 -19.06 -2.70
CA ASP A 41 10.50 -19.94 -3.76
C ASP A 41 9.44 -19.26 -4.64
N ASN A 42 9.06 -18.03 -4.28
CA ASN A 42 8.12 -17.20 -5.03
C ASN A 42 8.59 -16.94 -6.47
N LYS A 43 7.62 -16.72 -7.37
CA LYS A 43 7.92 -16.17 -8.69
C LYS A 43 8.58 -14.80 -8.54
N ILE A 44 9.65 -14.56 -9.28
CA ILE A 44 10.37 -13.28 -9.31
C ILE A 44 10.19 -12.63 -10.69
N VAL A 45 9.93 -11.32 -10.70
CA VAL A 45 9.97 -10.46 -11.89
C VAL A 45 11.07 -9.42 -11.67
N ALA A 46 12.03 -9.38 -12.60
CA ALA A 46 13.12 -8.44 -12.54
C ALA A 46 12.65 -7.04 -12.97
N ILE A 47 12.97 -6.05 -12.14
CA ILE A 47 12.85 -4.63 -12.46
C ILE A 47 14.18 -4.20 -13.10
N PRO A 48 14.17 -3.54 -14.27
CA PRO A 48 15.37 -2.98 -14.87
C PRO A 48 16.19 -2.13 -13.90
N ASP A 49 17.51 -2.31 -13.91
CA ASP A 49 18.42 -1.66 -12.95
C ASP A 49 18.51 -0.15 -13.16
N ASP A 50 18.20 0.35 -14.36
CA ASP A 50 18.12 1.79 -14.64
C ASP A 50 16.95 2.48 -13.91
N LEU A 51 16.00 1.72 -13.36
CA LEU A 51 14.94 2.22 -12.49
C LEU A 51 15.36 2.31 -11.01
N ALA A 52 16.52 1.75 -10.65
CA ALA A 52 17.00 1.79 -9.27
C ALA A 52 17.19 3.22 -8.77
N GLY A 53 16.66 3.51 -7.58
CA GLY A 53 16.74 4.84 -6.97
C GLY A 53 15.80 5.89 -7.56
N LYS A 54 14.98 5.57 -8.57
CA LYS A 54 13.98 6.51 -9.13
C LYS A 54 12.74 6.70 -8.24
N GLY A 55 12.62 5.95 -7.13
CA GLY A 55 11.58 6.12 -6.11
C GLY A 55 10.40 5.16 -6.27
N MET A 56 9.60 5.03 -5.19
CA MET A 56 8.57 3.99 -5.09
C MET A 56 7.45 4.13 -6.14
N ALA A 57 7.07 5.36 -6.51
CA ALA A 57 6.06 5.59 -7.55
C ALA A 57 6.43 4.96 -8.91
N VAL A 58 7.69 5.10 -9.34
CA VAL A 58 8.21 4.51 -10.58
C VAL A 58 8.12 2.99 -10.52
N ILE A 59 8.52 2.41 -9.38
CA ILE A 59 8.45 0.96 -9.17
C ILE A 59 7.00 0.46 -9.18
N ARG A 60 6.06 1.18 -8.54
CA ARG A 60 4.64 0.83 -8.58
C ARG A 60 4.05 0.96 -9.99
N ASN A 61 4.44 1.96 -10.77
CA ASN A 61 4.05 2.07 -12.18
C ASN A 61 4.59 0.90 -13.02
N PHE A 62 5.86 0.53 -12.84
CA PHE A 62 6.43 -0.65 -13.49
C PHE A 62 5.62 -1.92 -13.16
N ILE A 63 5.22 -2.11 -11.90
CA ILE A 63 4.37 -3.23 -11.49
C ILE A 63 2.98 -3.15 -12.14
N LEU A 64 2.36 -1.96 -12.23
CA LEU A 64 1.07 -1.81 -12.92
C LEU A 64 1.17 -2.28 -14.38
N ASP A 65 2.26 -1.97 -15.06
CA ASP A 65 2.47 -2.32 -16.47
C ASP A 65 2.84 -3.80 -16.68
N ASN A 66 3.56 -4.41 -15.73
CA ASN A 66 4.13 -5.76 -15.90
C ASN A 66 3.37 -6.86 -15.15
N SER A 67 2.45 -6.52 -14.25
CA SER A 67 1.62 -7.50 -13.56
C SER A 67 0.58 -8.14 -14.48
N LYS A 68 0.26 -9.41 -14.24
CA LYS A 68 -0.70 -10.14 -15.07
C LYS A 68 -2.14 -9.75 -14.74
N GLY A 69 -2.96 -9.65 -15.79
CA GLY A 69 -4.39 -9.38 -15.66
C GLY A 69 -4.70 -7.96 -15.19
N ASN A 70 -5.97 -7.76 -14.83
CA ASN A 70 -6.50 -6.45 -14.46
C ASN A 70 -6.63 -6.23 -12.94
N GLU A 71 -6.50 -7.29 -12.15
CA GLU A 71 -6.66 -7.26 -10.69
C GLU A 71 -5.30 -7.47 -10.04
N LEU A 72 -4.87 -6.51 -9.22
CA LEU A 72 -3.55 -6.48 -8.62
C LEU A 72 -3.66 -6.13 -7.14
N VAL A 73 -3.01 -6.89 -6.27
CA VAL A 73 -2.80 -6.50 -4.88
C VAL A 73 -1.33 -6.16 -4.70
N MET A 74 -1.02 -4.89 -4.42
CA MET A 74 0.33 -4.50 -4.00
C MET A 74 0.43 -4.63 -2.48
N LEU A 75 1.40 -5.40 -2.01
CA LEU A 75 1.73 -5.54 -0.59
C LEU A 75 3.17 -5.10 -0.36
N ASP A 76 3.43 -4.34 0.71
CA ASP A 76 4.82 -4.11 1.13
C ASP A 76 5.48 -5.44 1.50
N ASP A 77 6.82 -5.51 1.47
CA ASP A 77 7.58 -6.73 1.72
C ASP A 77 7.71 -7.11 3.22
N ASP A 78 7.22 -6.26 4.12
CA ASP A 78 7.33 -6.40 5.57
C ASP A 78 6.01 -6.69 6.30
N ILE A 79 4.96 -7.12 5.57
CA ILE A 79 3.69 -7.57 6.14
C ILE A 79 3.91 -8.88 6.90
N ARG A 80 3.59 -8.87 8.19
CA ARG A 80 3.69 -10.03 9.09
C ARG A 80 2.44 -10.88 9.04
N GLN A 81 1.27 -10.23 9.04
CA GLN A 81 -0.03 -10.92 9.12
C GLN A 81 -1.16 -9.98 8.71
N PHE A 82 -2.27 -10.60 8.31
CA PHE A 82 -3.58 -9.98 8.28
C PHE A 82 -4.40 -10.51 9.46
N GLY A 83 -5.34 -9.70 9.93
CA GLY A 83 -6.21 -10.08 11.03
C GLY A 83 -7.48 -9.26 11.07
N TYR A 84 -8.34 -9.64 11.98
CA TYR A 84 -9.56 -8.91 12.32
C TYR A 84 -9.82 -9.05 13.81
N TYR A 85 -10.79 -8.29 14.30
CA TYR A 85 -11.33 -8.48 15.64
C TYR A 85 -12.74 -9.04 15.54
N GLU A 86 -13.14 -9.85 16.51
CA GLU A 86 -14.52 -10.30 16.69
C GLU A 86 -14.74 -10.44 18.20
N ASN A 87 -15.85 -9.94 18.73
CA ASN A 87 -16.11 -9.97 20.18
C ASN A 87 -14.92 -9.52 21.03
N LEU A 88 -14.26 -8.42 20.62
CA LEU A 88 -13.12 -7.85 21.34
C LEU A 88 -11.83 -8.69 21.36
N GLU A 89 -11.78 -9.82 20.64
CA GLU A 89 -10.62 -10.71 20.48
C GLU A 89 -9.98 -10.57 19.09
N MET A 90 -8.65 -10.69 19.00
CA MET A 90 -7.93 -10.60 17.72
C MET A 90 -7.77 -11.99 17.11
N PHE A 91 -8.14 -12.12 15.84
CA PHE A 91 -7.96 -13.32 15.04
C PHE A 91 -6.94 -13.06 13.93
N MET A 92 -5.98 -13.97 13.79
CA MET A 92 -5.00 -13.95 12.71
C MET A 92 -5.51 -14.80 11.55
N MET A 93 -5.43 -14.26 10.34
CA MET A 93 -5.87 -14.95 9.14
C MET A 93 -4.76 -15.84 8.58
N THR A 94 -5.15 -17.03 8.15
CA THR A 94 -4.35 -17.92 7.32
C THR A 94 -4.15 -17.34 5.93
N GLU A 95 -3.17 -17.88 5.17
CA GLU A 95 -2.94 -17.48 3.79
C GLU A 95 -4.22 -17.61 2.94
N GLN A 96 -4.94 -18.75 3.05
CA GLN A 96 -6.16 -19.01 2.29
C GLN A 96 -7.28 -18.02 2.62
N GLU A 97 -7.52 -17.74 3.91
CA GLU A 97 -8.55 -16.76 4.31
C GLU A 97 -8.26 -15.36 3.74
N VAL A 98 -6.99 -14.99 3.59
CA VAL A 98 -6.61 -13.71 2.96
C VAL A 98 -6.86 -13.74 1.45
N TYR A 99 -6.59 -14.86 0.76
CA TYR A 99 -6.95 -15.00 -0.65
C TYR A 99 -8.47 -14.87 -0.86
N ASP A 100 -9.26 -15.54 -0.03
CA ASP A 100 -10.73 -15.49 -0.09
C ASP A 100 -11.23 -14.07 0.20
N LEU A 101 -10.63 -13.37 1.16
CA LEU A 101 -10.89 -11.96 1.43
C LEU A 101 -10.60 -11.11 0.18
N PHE A 102 -9.43 -11.25 -0.44
CA PHE A 102 -9.05 -10.43 -1.59
C PHE A 102 -9.95 -10.67 -2.80
N GLU A 103 -10.34 -11.92 -3.07
CA GLU A 103 -11.30 -12.24 -4.13
C GLU A 103 -12.65 -11.56 -3.89
N ASN A 104 -13.16 -11.66 -2.66
CA ASN A 104 -14.39 -10.98 -2.26
C ASN A 104 -14.26 -9.45 -2.38
N ASN A 105 -13.12 -8.88 -1.98
CA ASN A 105 -12.87 -7.45 -2.06
C ASN A 105 -12.87 -6.94 -3.51
N PHE A 106 -12.26 -7.70 -4.44
CA PHE A 106 -12.31 -7.36 -5.87
C PHE A 106 -13.72 -7.43 -6.43
N ARG A 107 -14.49 -8.46 -6.06
CA ARG A 107 -15.91 -8.57 -6.47
C ARG A 107 -16.71 -7.37 -5.99
N MET A 108 -16.61 -7.03 -4.70
CA MET A 108 -17.32 -5.89 -4.11
C MET A 108 -16.87 -4.55 -4.70
N ALA A 109 -15.58 -4.36 -4.95
CA ALA A 109 -15.05 -3.15 -5.59
C ALA A 109 -15.67 -2.94 -6.98
N LYS A 110 -15.74 -4.01 -7.79
CA LYS A 110 -16.39 -4.00 -9.11
C LYS A 110 -17.87 -3.66 -9.02
N GLU A 111 -18.61 -4.33 -8.15
CA GLU A 111 -20.05 -4.10 -7.94
C GLU A 111 -20.35 -2.68 -7.46
N LEU A 112 -19.48 -2.10 -6.62
CA LEU A 112 -19.62 -0.73 -6.12
C LEU A 112 -19.16 0.35 -7.12
N GLY A 113 -18.51 -0.05 -8.21
CA GLY A 113 -17.96 0.86 -9.22
C GLY A 113 -16.73 1.63 -8.77
N THR A 114 -15.89 1.03 -7.91
CA THR A 114 -14.58 1.58 -7.57
C THR A 114 -13.46 0.63 -8.02
N LYS A 115 -12.28 1.20 -8.24
CA LYS A 115 -11.10 0.46 -8.69
C LYS A 115 -9.99 0.37 -7.66
N LEU A 116 -10.24 0.86 -6.44
CA LEU A 116 -9.27 0.84 -5.36
C LEU A 116 -9.92 0.38 -4.06
N TRP A 117 -9.34 -0.64 -3.45
CA TRP A 117 -9.73 -1.13 -2.14
C TRP A 117 -8.51 -1.38 -1.24
N GLY A 118 -8.74 -1.43 0.07
CA GLY A 118 -7.72 -1.81 1.05
C GLY A 118 -8.34 -2.19 2.38
N VAL A 119 -7.50 -2.40 3.39
CA VAL A 119 -7.92 -2.74 4.75
C VAL A 119 -7.52 -1.65 5.74
N ASN A 120 -7.90 -1.79 7.00
CA ASN A 120 -7.54 -0.82 8.03
C ASN A 120 -6.01 -0.76 8.23
N LEU A 121 -5.50 0.46 8.37
CA LEU A 121 -4.07 0.77 8.49
C LEU A 121 -3.52 0.51 9.90
N GLN A 122 -4.40 0.23 10.86
CA GLN A 122 -4.08 0.07 12.26
C GLN A 122 -4.67 -1.23 12.79
N SER A 123 -3.82 -2.01 13.46
CA SER A 123 -4.20 -3.26 14.12
C SER A 123 -4.59 -3.08 15.58
N ASP A 124 -4.50 -1.86 16.13
CA ASP A 124 -4.94 -1.59 17.50
C ASP A 124 -6.46 -1.64 17.57
N LYS A 125 -6.96 -2.42 18.54
CA LYS A 125 -8.38 -2.64 18.83
C LYS A 125 -9.22 -1.37 18.85
N LYS A 126 -8.68 -0.21 19.25
CA LYS A 126 -9.44 1.06 19.26
C LYS A 126 -9.83 1.58 17.87
N PHE A 127 -9.17 1.10 16.82
CA PHE A 127 -9.48 1.43 15.43
C PHE A 127 -10.39 0.41 14.77
N TYR A 128 -10.74 -0.67 15.47
CA TYR A 128 -11.75 -1.61 15.03
C TYR A 128 -13.14 -0.97 15.11
N ARG A 129 -13.92 -1.11 14.04
CA ARG A 129 -15.21 -0.43 13.86
C ARG A 129 -16.32 -1.44 13.53
N GLU A 130 -16.84 -2.11 14.56
CA GLU A 130 -17.89 -3.14 14.43
C GLU A 130 -19.14 -2.62 13.71
N TYR A 131 -19.55 -1.39 14.01
CA TYR A 131 -20.73 -0.74 13.44
C TYR A 131 -20.46 0.02 12.14
N SER A 132 -19.20 0.09 11.67
CA SER A 132 -18.83 0.73 10.40
C SER A 132 -17.70 -0.06 9.70
N PRO A 133 -17.99 -1.29 9.25
CA PRO A 133 -16.98 -2.20 8.69
C PRO A 133 -16.43 -1.76 7.34
N PHE A 134 -17.04 -0.75 6.71
CA PHE A 134 -16.59 -0.16 5.45
C PHE A 134 -16.32 1.33 5.61
N SER A 135 -15.43 1.88 4.79
CA SER A 135 -15.33 3.32 4.54
C SER A 135 -15.14 3.58 3.05
N PHE A 136 -15.81 4.63 2.55
CA PHE A 136 -15.79 4.97 1.13
C PHE A 136 -14.92 6.17 0.76
N SER A 137 -14.39 6.89 1.76
CA SER A 137 -13.60 8.11 1.55
C SER A 137 -12.23 8.07 2.22
N SER A 138 -11.96 7.05 3.02
CA SER A 138 -10.69 6.88 3.70
C SER A 138 -9.60 6.41 2.74
N VAL A 139 -8.46 7.10 2.70
CA VAL A 139 -7.33 6.74 1.84
C VAL A 139 -6.85 5.30 2.06
N ILE A 140 -6.42 4.67 0.97
CA ILE A 140 -5.75 3.37 0.92
C ILE A 140 -4.25 3.60 0.72
N LEU A 141 -3.41 3.01 1.56
CA LEU A 141 -1.97 3.29 1.57
C LEU A 141 -1.14 2.10 1.08
N GLY A 142 0.13 2.40 0.77
CA GLY A 142 1.07 1.50 0.12
C GLY A 142 1.22 0.08 0.67
N PRO A 143 1.10 -0.17 2.00
CA PRO A 143 1.29 -1.52 2.55
C PRO A 143 0.29 -2.57 2.09
N CYS A 144 -0.94 -2.15 1.74
CA CYS A 144 -1.95 -3.05 1.17
C CYS A 144 -2.91 -2.26 0.28
N MET A 145 -2.72 -2.40 -1.04
CA MET A 145 -3.55 -1.77 -2.06
C MET A 145 -4.09 -2.80 -3.02
N GLY A 146 -5.39 -3.00 -3.05
CA GLY A 146 -6.08 -3.73 -4.09
C GLY A 146 -6.53 -2.82 -5.21
N ILE A 147 -6.03 -3.06 -6.42
CA ILE A 147 -6.16 -2.20 -7.59
C ILE A 147 -6.80 -3.00 -8.71
N ILE A 148 -7.89 -2.47 -9.26
CA ILE A 148 -8.39 -2.85 -10.59
C ILE A 148 -7.79 -1.83 -11.56
N LYS A 149 -7.01 -2.26 -12.55
CA LYS A 149 -6.25 -1.29 -13.35
C LYS A 149 -7.20 -0.36 -14.12
N ASP A 150 -6.70 0.85 -14.27
CA ASP A 150 -7.37 1.95 -14.94
C ASP A 150 -6.37 2.66 -15.84
N GLU A 151 -6.80 3.06 -17.03
CA GLU A 151 -5.91 3.67 -18.02
C GLU A 151 -5.44 5.07 -17.59
N ASP A 152 -6.25 5.77 -16.78
CA ASP A 152 -6.01 7.17 -16.42
C ASP A 152 -5.32 7.35 -15.05
N ILE A 153 -5.28 6.32 -14.19
CA ILE A 153 -4.74 6.45 -12.83
C ILE A 153 -3.37 5.79 -12.74
N ARG A 154 -2.35 6.62 -12.44
CA ARG A 154 -0.96 6.21 -12.26
C ARG A 154 -0.35 6.82 -11.01
N PHE A 155 0.69 6.20 -10.46
CA PHE A 155 1.45 6.80 -9.38
C PHE A 155 2.24 7.99 -9.94
N ASP A 156 2.09 9.17 -9.33
CA ASP A 156 2.83 10.35 -9.76
C ASP A 156 4.31 10.22 -9.38
N GLU A 157 5.17 10.04 -10.37
CA GLU A 157 6.60 9.76 -10.16
C GLU A 157 7.37 10.89 -9.48
N ARG A 158 6.78 12.09 -9.42
CA ARG A 158 7.33 13.22 -8.67
C ARG A 158 7.12 13.06 -7.15
N LEU A 159 6.15 12.23 -6.75
CA LEU A 159 5.86 11.90 -5.36
C LEU A 159 6.49 10.55 -5.04
N GLY A 160 7.57 10.54 -4.23
CA GLY A 160 8.27 9.31 -3.83
C GLY A 160 8.02 8.87 -2.38
N LEU A 161 7.28 9.67 -1.60
CA LEU A 161 6.94 9.39 -0.19
C LEU A 161 5.44 9.59 0.12
N LYS A 162 4.64 9.91 -0.90
CA LYS A 162 3.22 10.31 -0.82
C LYS A 162 2.41 9.81 -2.02
N GLU A 163 2.99 8.91 -2.81
CA GLU A 163 2.41 8.37 -4.04
C GLU A 163 1.14 7.57 -3.79
N ASP A 164 1.05 6.91 -2.64
CA ASP A 164 -0.10 6.09 -2.23
C ASP A 164 -1.30 6.95 -1.82
N TYR A 165 -1.06 8.04 -1.06
CA TYR A 165 -2.06 9.07 -0.80
C TYR A 165 -2.55 9.69 -2.11
N ASP A 166 -1.62 10.03 -3.00
CA ASP A 166 -1.95 10.59 -4.31
C ASP A 166 -2.82 9.65 -5.14
N TYR A 167 -2.44 8.38 -5.26
CA TYR A 167 -3.21 7.35 -5.97
C TYR A 167 -4.62 7.21 -5.40
N SER A 168 -4.76 7.23 -4.06
CA SER A 168 -6.06 7.24 -3.39
C SER A 168 -6.91 8.45 -3.74
N ILE A 169 -6.33 9.66 -3.76
CA ILE A 169 -7.08 10.87 -4.12
C ILE A 169 -7.47 10.85 -5.59
N GLN A 170 -6.63 10.33 -6.50
CA GLN A 170 -7.00 10.14 -7.90
C GLN A 170 -8.22 9.22 -8.04
N ALA A 171 -8.23 8.07 -7.35
CA ALA A 171 -9.37 7.15 -7.33
C ALA A 171 -10.64 7.81 -6.75
N LEU A 172 -10.51 8.54 -5.64
CA LEU A 172 -11.61 9.30 -5.04
C LEU A 172 -12.14 10.41 -5.94
N ARG A 173 -11.27 11.09 -6.69
CA ARG A 173 -11.68 12.12 -7.64
C ARG A 173 -12.45 11.52 -8.81
N LYS A 174 -11.96 10.41 -9.37
CA LYS A 174 -12.53 9.76 -10.55
C LYS A 174 -13.80 8.97 -10.25
N PHE A 175 -13.76 8.09 -9.25
CA PHE A 175 -14.86 7.15 -8.93
C PHE A 175 -15.75 7.64 -7.79
N ARG A 176 -15.41 8.78 -7.17
CA ARG A 176 -16.14 9.37 -6.03
C ARG A 176 -16.17 8.49 -4.78
N LYS A 177 -15.42 7.38 -4.77
CA LYS A 177 -15.28 6.45 -3.65
C LYS A 177 -14.08 5.52 -3.82
N VAL A 178 -13.57 5.04 -2.70
CA VAL A 178 -12.69 3.86 -2.57
C VAL A 178 -13.41 2.85 -1.70
N LEU A 179 -12.87 1.64 -1.54
CA LEU A 179 -13.47 0.64 -0.65
C LEU A 179 -12.46 0.21 0.42
N ARG A 180 -12.56 0.76 1.62
CA ARG A 180 -11.76 0.27 2.75
C ARG A 180 -12.58 -0.66 3.63
N PHE A 181 -12.06 -1.87 3.85
CA PHE A 181 -12.61 -2.82 4.82
C PHE A 181 -12.01 -2.53 6.20
N ASN A 182 -12.76 -1.81 7.04
CA ASN A 182 -12.33 -1.45 8.40
C ASN A 182 -12.35 -2.65 9.37
N LYS A 183 -13.07 -3.74 9.03
CA LYS A 183 -13.10 -4.97 9.82
C LYS A 183 -11.72 -5.66 9.87
N TYR A 184 -11.01 -5.64 8.75
CA TYR A 184 -9.71 -6.29 8.60
C TYR A 184 -8.58 -5.28 8.71
N HIS A 185 -7.39 -5.75 9.09
CA HIS A 185 -6.17 -4.96 9.15
C HIS A 185 -4.97 -5.79 8.72
N TYR A 186 -3.87 -5.10 8.38
CA TYR A 186 -2.55 -5.71 8.29
C TYR A 186 -1.69 -5.30 9.49
N VAL A 187 -0.68 -6.11 9.77
CA VAL A 187 0.41 -5.78 10.69
C VAL A 187 1.70 -5.82 9.91
N SER A 188 2.41 -4.70 9.87
CA SER A 188 3.72 -4.56 9.23
C SER A 188 4.82 -4.44 10.27
N ALA A 189 6.05 -4.77 9.88
CA ALA A 189 7.22 -4.70 10.76
C ALA A 189 7.79 -3.27 10.93
N HIS A 190 7.04 -2.24 10.50
CA HIS A 190 7.47 -0.86 10.32
C HIS A 190 8.45 -0.38 11.40
N ILE A 191 9.55 0.24 10.95
CA ILE A 191 10.46 1.16 11.68
C ILE A 191 11.90 0.67 11.96
N LYS A 192 12.23 -0.64 11.99
CA LYS A 192 13.62 -1.07 12.31
C LYS A 192 14.43 -1.75 11.20
N LYS A 193 13.87 -1.94 10.01
CA LYS A 193 14.52 -2.72 8.94
C LYS A 193 15.25 -1.82 7.94
N LYS A 194 16.53 -2.12 7.69
CA LYS A 194 17.32 -1.49 6.61
C LYS A 194 16.70 -1.85 5.25
N GLY A 195 16.91 -1.00 4.23
CA GLY A 195 16.32 -1.17 2.89
C GLY A 195 15.00 -0.43 2.66
N GLY A 196 14.41 -0.59 1.48
CA GLY A 196 13.19 0.11 1.06
C GLY A 196 13.25 1.65 1.15
N CYS A 197 12.10 2.28 1.37
CA CYS A 197 11.99 3.75 1.48
C CYS A 197 12.80 4.34 2.65
N ALA A 198 13.12 3.55 3.68
CA ALA A 198 13.93 3.99 4.81
C ALA A 198 15.36 4.38 4.41
N SER A 199 15.86 3.88 3.28
CA SER A 199 17.24 4.13 2.81
C SER A 199 17.49 5.58 2.35
N TYR A 200 16.45 6.29 1.90
CA TYR A 200 16.60 7.64 1.35
C TYR A 200 15.72 8.69 2.05
N ARG A 201 14.92 8.29 3.04
CA ARG A 201 13.99 9.16 3.77
C ARG A 201 14.77 10.09 4.71
N THR A 202 14.67 11.39 4.46
CA THR A 202 15.20 12.45 5.34
C THR A 202 14.08 13.45 5.67
N MET A 203 14.22 14.19 6.77
CA MET A 203 13.23 15.20 7.15
C MET A 203 13.03 16.27 6.07
N LYS A 204 14.11 16.70 5.41
CA LYS A 204 14.05 17.64 4.30
C LYS A 204 13.23 17.08 3.13
N LYS A 205 13.48 15.83 2.73
CA LYS A 205 12.72 15.17 1.66
C LYS A 205 11.25 14.98 2.03
N GLU A 206 10.94 14.65 3.28
CA GLU A 206 9.56 14.58 3.76
C GLU A 206 8.82 15.92 3.64
N GLU A 207 9.49 17.02 3.97
CA GLU A 207 8.93 18.36 3.82
C GLU A 207 8.71 18.74 2.35
N GLU A 208 9.72 18.52 1.50
CA GLU A 208 9.62 18.75 0.05
C GLU A 208 8.46 17.96 -0.58
N GLN A 209 8.32 16.68 -0.20
CA GLN A 209 7.26 15.80 -0.66
C GLN A 209 5.89 16.21 -0.15
N ALA A 210 5.77 16.64 1.11
CA ALA A 210 4.51 17.15 1.66
C ALA A 210 4.07 18.45 0.96
N ILE A 211 5.00 19.36 0.67
CA ILE A 211 4.72 20.61 -0.07
C ILE A 211 4.31 20.29 -1.50
N LEU A 212 5.02 19.40 -2.20
CA LEU A 212 4.67 19.01 -3.57
C LEU A 212 3.29 18.35 -3.63
N PHE A 213 2.99 17.46 -2.68
CA PHE A 213 1.69 16.81 -2.54
C PHE A 213 0.56 17.82 -2.29
N GLN A 214 0.77 18.79 -1.39
CA GLN A 214 -0.19 19.86 -1.15
C GLN A 214 -0.36 20.78 -2.37
N LYS A 215 0.71 21.10 -3.09
CA LYS A 215 0.63 21.90 -4.34
C LYS A 215 -0.23 21.21 -5.39
N LYS A 216 -0.17 19.88 -5.50
CA LYS A 216 -0.96 19.10 -6.47
C LYS A 216 -2.46 19.13 -6.15
N TRP A 217 -2.85 18.97 -4.88
CA TRP A 217 -4.26 18.77 -4.48
C TRP A 217 -4.91 19.97 -3.80
N GLY A 218 -4.13 21.00 -3.46
CA GLY A 218 -4.58 22.18 -2.73
C GLY A 218 -4.65 21.98 -1.22
N HIS A 219 -4.52 23.08 -0.49
CA HIS A 219 -4.51 23.10 0.98
C HIS A 219 -5.84 22.65 1.62
N ASN A 220 -6.95 22.74 0.90
CA ASN A 220 -8.26 22.26 1.35
C ASN A 220 -8.34 20.73 1.39
N VAL A 221 -7.56 20.04 0.56
CA VAL A 221 -7.51 18.57 0.51
C VAL A 221 -6.34 18.04 1.31
N VAL A 222 -5.20 18.72 1.30
CA VAL A 222 -3.97 18.27 1.97
C VAL A 222 -3.53 19.31 2.98
N GLU A 223 -3.65 18.99 4.26
CA GLU A 223 -3.16 19.80 5.38
C GLU A 223 -1.83 19.24 5.88
N ILE A 224 -0.75 20.01 5.81
CA ILE A 224 0.57 19.56 6.29
C ILE A 224 0.62 19.74 7.81
N LYS A 225 0.70 18.64 8.57
CA LYS A 225 0.91 18.69 10.03
C LYS A 225 2.32 18.28 10.41
N ARG A 226 2.89 19.05 11.33
CA ARG A 226 4.15 18.76 12.01
C ARG A 226 3.81 18.28 13.41
N LYS A 227 4.32 17.10 13.80
CA LYS A 227 4.12 16.53 15.13
C LYS A 227 5.45 15.98 15.65
N ILE A 228 5.64 16.03 16.97
CA ILE A 228 6.71 15.28 17.62
C ILE A 228 6.15 13.90 17.94
N GLN A 229 6.77 12.85 17.38
CA GLN A 229 6.39 11.47 17.62
C GLN A 229 7.62 10.70 18.12
N GLY A 230 7.57 10.22 19.37
CA GLY A 230 8.68 9.52 20.00
C GLY A 230 9.97 10.35 20.10
N GLY A 231 9.85 11.66 20.30
CA GLY A 231 10.99 12.59 20.38
C GLY A 231 11.51 13.12 19.04
N ASN A 232 11.04 12.59 17.91
CA ASN A 232 11.44 13.04 16.57
C ASN A 232 10.36 13.87 15.91
N LEU A 233 10.76 14.91 15.17
CA LEU A 233 9.86 15.66 14.31
C LEU A 233 9.36 14.74 13.17
N SER A 234 8.06 14.73 12.94
CA SER A 234 7.40 13.99 11.88
C SER A 234 6.48 14.92 11.10
N ILE A 235 6.54 14.82 9.77
CA ILE A 235 5.70 15.59 8.85
C ILE A 235 4.73 14.60 8.22
N ASN A 236 3.48 14.65 8.66
CA ASN A 236 2.42 13.79 8.13
C ASN A 236 1.31 14.66 7.54
N PRO A 237 0.99 14.53 6.25
CA PRO A 237 -0.17 15.19 5.69
C PRO A 237 -1.44 14.56 6.25
N ILE A 238 -2.43 15.40 6.51
CA ILE A 238 -3.80 14.99 6.72
C ILE A 238 -4.53 15.22 5.40
N VAL A 239 -5.11 14.15 4.87
CA VAL A 239 -5.97 14.22 3.68
C VAL A 239 -7.42 14.39 4.10
N ARG A 240 -8.05 15.48 3.66
CA ARG A 240 -9.45 15.83 3.88
C ARG A 240 -10.19 15.77 2.56
N ILE A 241 -10.90 14.68 2.34
CA ILE A 241 -11.66 14.49 1.12
C ILE A 241 -13.02 15.18 1.29
N PRO A 242 -13.42 16.12 0.42
CA PRO A 242 -14.72 16.78 0.47
C PRO A 242 -15.82 15.87 -0.11
N ILE A 243 -15.85 14.62 0.35
CA ILE A 243 -16.85 13.61 0.03
C ILE A 243 -17.29 13.03 1.38
N ASN A 244 -18.57 13.18 1.70
CA ASN A 244 -19.12 12.56 2.89
C ASN A 244 -19.01 11.05 2.74
N GLY A 245 -18.28 10.41 3.65
CA GLY A 245 -18.13 8.97 3.71
C GLY A 245 -19.06 8.34 4.75
N ILE A 246 -19.00 7.01 4.81
CA ILE A 246 -19.39 6.20 5.98
C ILE A 246 -18.15 5.99 6.86
#